data_AF-A0A7G9L7S8-F1
#
_entry.id   AF-A0A7G9L7S8-F1
#
_cell.length_a   1.000
_cell.length_b   1.000
_cell.length_c   1.000
_cell.angle_alpha   90.00
_cell.angle_beta   90.00
_cell.angle_gamma   90.00
#
_symmetry.space_group_name_H-M   'P 1'
#
loop_
_entity.id
_entity.type
_entity.pdbx_description
1 polymer ?
#
loop_
_entity_poly.entity_id
_entity_poly.type
_entity_poly.pdbx_seq_one_letter_code
_entity_poly.pdbx_strand_id
1 'polypeptide(L)'
;MNTHFKLNDVTKKLPKHLHKFVVKQPYEEYTAQNQAVWRYVMRMNVDYLSKVAHESYITGLKKTGISVENIPYMDGMNRILKEIGWAAVSVDGFIPPNAFMEFQAYNVLVIASDMRTINHIEYTPAPDIIHEAAGHAPIIANPEYAEYLRRFGEIGSKAISSAKDYEMYEAIRLLSILKEDPNSSEKEINEAQEKVEFLQENMGELSEMAQIRNLHWWTVEYGLIGTLENPKIYGAGLLSSIGESAWCMQDEVKKVPYTIEAANINFDITKPQPQLFVTPDFAHLSLVLEQFANKMAIRKGGLKGVQKLINSKNLGTIELSTGLQISGVFTNVISDENGNPIYIQTTGKTALSSRDKELIGHGIENHTEGFGSPIGKLKGINIPIEYMSPRDLEAYEIYEGKQISLEFEGGIKVVGDVITGTRDLRGRILLISLQNCTVSYEETILFKPEWGVYDMAIGKEVISAYSGPADNSSFGDLGKVSETKTHKIIYSAAEKELYNLYDEVRKMREQKVVSEEKITNIFNQLKIKFSKDWLLNLEIYELALQNNFLVQTDVLNYLIKLQENKEYKGLIKNGLDLLKVNLPQL
;
A
#
# COMPACT_ATOMS: atom_id res chain seq x y z
N MET A 1 18.45 7.87 17.00
CA MET A 1 18.68 6.81 15.99
C MET A 1 19.10 7.49 14.71
N ASN A 2 20.28 7.18 14.17
CA ASN A 2 20.66 7.64 12.83
C ASN A 2 19.76 6.92 11.82
N THR A 3 19.09 7.67 10.95
CA THR A 3 18.31 7.07 9.86
C THR A 3 19.26 6.40 8.87
N HIS A 4 19.02 5.15 8.50
CA HIS A 4 19.81 4.38 7.53
C HIS A 4 19.51 4.77 6.08
N PHE A 5 18.59 5.71 5.87
CA PHE A 5 18.26 6.31 4.58
C PHE A 5 18.34 7.84 4.64
N LYS A 6 18.49 8.45 3.47
CA LYS A 6 18.66 9.90 3.33
C LYS A 6 17.32 10.61 3.49
N LEU A 7 17.24 11.50 4.47
CA LEU A 7 16.07 12.33 4.69
C LEU A 7 16.08 13.57 3.78
N ASN A 8 14.94 13.85 3.17
CA ASN A 8 14.58 15.08 2.45
C ASN A 8 13.35 15.72 3.12
N ASP A 9 12.88 16.86 2.60
CA ASP A 9 11.82 17.62 3.28
C ASP A 9 10.45 16.90 3.30
N VAL A 10 10.25 15.91 2.42
CA VAL A 10 9.07 15.04 2.42
C VAL A 10 9.25 13.90 3.43
N THR A 11 10.32 13.11 3.28
CA THR A 11 10.60 11.94 4.14
C THR A 11 10.88 12.28 5.60
N LYS A 12 11.27 13.52 5.94
CA LYS A 12 11.33 14.00 7.34
C LYS A 12 9.97 13.98 8.04
N LYS A 13 8.87 14.08 7.29
CA LYS A 13 7.50 14.05 7.82
C LYS A 13 7.00 12.62 8.06
N LEU A 14 7.68 11.61 7.52
CA LEU A 14 7.29 10.21 7.71
C LEU A 14 7.33 9.85 9.20
N PRO A 15 6.25 9.28 9.74
CA PRO A 15 6.22 8.73 11.09
C PRO A 15 7.32 7.70 11.33
N LYS A 16 7.87 7.69 12.55
CA LYS A 16 9.02 6.84 12.92
C LYS A 16 8.72 5.35 12.76
N HIS A 17 7.49 4.91 13.00
CA HIS A 17 7.13 3.49 12.87
C HIS A 17 7.20 2.98 11.43
N LEU A 18 7.11 3.87 10.43
CA LEU A 18 7.27 3.50 9.02
C LEU A 18 8.75 3.29 8.63
N HIS A 19 9.69 3.88 9.36
CA HIS A 19 11.12 3.87 9.00
C HIS A 19 11.70 2.45 8.99
N LYS A 20 11.11 1.51 9.74
CA LYS A 20 11.55 0.11 9.79
C LYS A 20 11.25 -0.69 8.51
N PHE A 21 10.31 -0.23 7.68
CA PHE A 21 10.01 -0.83 6.38
C PHE A 21 10.94 -0.32 5.28
N VAL A 22 11.54 0.86 5.47
CA VAL A 22 12.47 1.44 4.51
C VAL A 22 13.76 0.64 4.53
N VAL A 23 14.28 0.29 3.36
CA VAL A 23 15.59 -0.35 3.19
C VAL A 23 16.49 0.50 2.29
N LYS A 24 17.80 0.25 2.34
CA LYS A 24 18.72 0.84 1.37
C LYS A 24 18.57 0.07 0.05
N GLN A 25 18.34 0.77 -1.05
CA GLN A 25 18.31 0.16 -2.38
C GLN A 25 19.64 -0.59 -2.63
N PRO A 26 19.62 -1.91 -2.86
CA PRO A 26 20.81 -2.71 -3.10
C PRO A 26 21.27 -2.56 -4.55
N TYR A 27 21.60 -1.34 -4.98
CA TYR A 27 21.86 -1.04 -6.40
C TYR A 27 23.02 -1.87 -6.99
N GLU A 28 24.02 -2.20 -6.17
CA GLU A 28 25.17 -3.04 -6.57
C GLU A 28 24.80 -4.51 -6.82
N GLU A 29 23.59 -4.93 -6.43
CA GLU A 29 23.08 -6.28 -6.70
C GLU A 29 22.43 -6.40 -8.08
N TYR A 30 22.10 -5.28 -8.75
CA TYR A 30 21.63 -5.32 -10.13
C TYR A 30 22.75 -5.75 -11.08
N THR A 31 22.57 -6.90 -11.72
CA THR A 31 23.48 -7.40 -12.75
C THR A 31 23.41 -6.54 -14.01
N ALA A 32 24.42 -6.67 -14.88
CA ALA A 32 24.37 -6.02 -16.19
C ALA A 32 23.22 -6.55 -17.07
N GLN A 33 22.80 -7.81 -16.88
CA GLN A 33 21.60 -8.33 -17.54
C GLN A 33 20.34 -7.64 -17.02
N ASN A 34 20.22 -7.38 -15.70
CA ASN A 34 19.08 -6.61 -15.16
C ASN A 34 18.97 -5.22 -15.82
N GLN A 35 20.09 -4.55 -16.05
CA GLN A 35 20.13 -3.25 -16.73
C GLN A 35 19.68 -3.34 -18.20
N ALA A 36 20.03 -4.43 -18.90
CA ALA A 36 19.55 -4.68 -20.26
C ALA A 36 18.05 -5.01 -20.28
N VAL A 37 17.56 -5.82 -19.34
CA VAL A 37 16.13 -6.13 -19.21
C VAL A 37 15.33 -4.84 -18.96
N TRP A 38 15.80 -3.98 -18.05
CA TRP A 38 15.20 -2.66 -17.81
C TRP A 38 15.12 -1.85 -19.11
N ARG A 39 16.24 -1.74 -19.83
CA ARG A 39 16.31 -0.96 -21.07
C ARG A 39 15.32 -1.47 -22.11
N TYR A 40 15.29 -2.78 -22.30
CA TYR A 40 14.39 -3.44 -23.24
C TYR A 40 12.92 -3.16 -22.90
N VAL A 41 12.51 -3.43 -21.65
CA VAL A 41 11.10 -3.25 -21.21
C VAL A 41 10.70 -1.78 -21.29
N MET A 42 11.55 -0.86 -20.83
CA MET A 42 11.22 0.56 -20.83
C MET A 42 11.08 1.14 -22.24
N ARG A 43 11.94 0.73 -23.19
CA ARG A 43 11.84 1.18 -24.59
C ARG A 43 10.56 0.65 -25.25
N MET A 44 10.22 -0.61 -25.00
CA MET A 44 8.97 -1.20 -25.46
C MET A 44 7.75 -0.48 -24.88
N ASN A 45 7.74 -0.25 -23.56
CA ASN A 45 6.66 0.46 -22.86
C ASN A 45 6.48 1.86 -23.44
N VAL A 46 7.56 2.62 -23.63
CA VAL A 46 7.47 3.99 -24.17
C VAL A 46 6.96 4.00 -25.62
N ASP A 47 7.39 3.09 -26.49
CA ASP A 47 6.89 3.04 -27.87
C ASP A 47 5.38 2.77 -27.93
N TYR A 48 4.91 1.77 -27.17
CA TYR A 48 3.50 1.39 -27.18
C TYR A 48 2.62 2.38 -26.41
N LEU A 49 2.99 2.70 -25.17
CA LEU A 49 2.19 3.54 -24.26
C LEU A 49 2.11 4.99 -24.72
N SER A 50 3.04 5.48 -25.55
CA SER A 50 2.92 6.81 -26.17
C SER A 50 1.64 6.99 -27.02
N LYS A 51 1.01 5.88 -27.43
CA LYS A 51 -0.21 5.86 -28.27
C LYS A 51 -1.49 5.66 -27.45
N VAL A 52 -1.40 4.89 -26.36
CA VAL A 52 -2.58 4.38 -25.63
C VAL A 52 -2.69 4.84 -24.17
N ALA A 53 -1.60 5.31 -23.55
CA ALA A 53 -1.64 5.82 -22.18
C ALA A 53 -2.15 7.26 -22.11
N HIS A 54 -2.56 7.67 -20.92
CA HIS A 54 -2.89 9.05 -20.61
C HIS A 54 -1.69 9.97 -20.86
N GLU A 55 -1.93 11.21 -21.32
CA GLU A 55 -0.88 12.16 -21.73
C GLU A 55 0.14 12.49 -20.61
N SER A 56 -0.27 12.35 -19.35
CA SER A 56 0.60 12.49 -18.19
C SER A 56 1.75 11.48 -18.16
N TYR A 57 1.62 10.31 -18.79
CA TYR A 57 2.59 9.21 -18.64
C TYR A 57 3.98 9.58 -19.19
N ILE A 58 4.06 9.96 -20.47
CA ILE A 58 5.33 10.25 -21.14
C ILE A 58 6.02 11.49 -20.54
N THR A 59 5.24 12.52 -20.22
CA THR A 59 5.77 13.71 -19.54
C THR A 59 6.17 13.42 -18.10
N GLY A 60 5.42 12.53 -17.45
CA GLY A 60 5.64 12.03 -16.09
C GLY A 60 6.96 11.30 -15.93
N LEU A 61 7.32 10.38 -16.84
CA LEU A 61 8.61 9.67 -16.82
C LEU A 61 9.80 10.63 -16.68
N LYS A 62 9.77 11.74 -17.42
CA LYS A 62 10.81 12.79 -17.34
C LYS A 62 10.75 13.53 -16.00
N LYS A 63 9.55 13.88 -15.54
CA LYS A 63 9.30 14.59 -14.27
C LYS A 63 9.51 13.74 -13.02
N THR A 64 9.77 12.44 -13.15
CA THR A 64 10.09 11.55 -12.03
C THR A 64 11.51 11.01 -12.07
N GLY A 65 12.31 11.43 -13.06
CA GLY A 65 13.70 11.03 -13.17
C GLY A 65 13.91 9.63 -13.72
N ILE A 66 12.93 9.09 -14.43
CA ILE A 66 12.98 7.73 -14.96
C ILE A 66 13.61 7.77 -16.34
N SER A 67 14.71 7.02 -16.47
CA SER A 67 15.41 6.82 -17.73
C SER A 67 14.97 5.51 -18.37
N VAL A 68 14.84 5.51 -19.69
CA VAL A 68 14.66 4.28 -20.46
C VAL A 68 15.94 3.46 -20.58
N GLU A 69 17.09 4.01 -20.19
CA GLU A 69 18.39 3.37 -20.42
C GLU A 69 18.93 2.62 -19.20
N ASN A 70 18.60 3.04 -17.98
CA ASN A 70 19.21 2.46 -16.78
C ASN A 70 18.21 2.43 -15.64
N ILE A 71 18.31 1.40 -14.79
CA ILE A 71 17.55 1.30 -13.55
C ILE A 71 17.81 2.56 -12.72
N PRO A 72 16.78 3.26 -12.23
CA PRO A 72 16.94 4.51 -11.52
C PRO A 72 17.56 4.28 -10.13
N TYR A 73 18.46 5.20 -9.76
CA TYR A 73 18.86 5.34 -8.36
C TYR A 73 17.75 6.06 -7.59
N MET A 74 17.39 5.55 -6.42
CA MET A 74 16.37 6.15 -5.55
C MET A 74 16.69 7.62 -5.22
N ASP A 75 17.95 7.93 -4.94
CA ASP A 75 18.42 9.30 -4.70
C ASP A 75 18.24 10.21 -5.93
N GLY A 76 18.39 9.65 -7.13
CA GLY A 76 18.18 10.35 -8.40
C GLY A 76 16.71 10.69 -8.62
N MET A 77 15.81 9.74 -8.35
CA MET A 77 14.36 9.96 -8.40
C MET A 77 13.93 11.02 -7.38
N ASN A 78 14.38 10.88 -6.12
CA ASN A 78 14.06 11.82 -5.04
C ASN A 78 14.54 13.26 -5.29
N ARG A 79 15.62 13.44 -6.07
CA ARG A 79 16.05 14.78 -6.48
C ARG A 79 15.01 15.49 -7.34
N ILE A 80 14.23 14.75 -8.11
CA ILE A 80 13.24 15.29 -9.05
C ILE A 80 11.84 15.26 -8.43
N LEU A 81 11.44 14.15 -7.77
CA LEU A 81 10.15 14.04 -7.07
C LEU A 81 9.92 15.15 -6.05
N LYS A 82 10.98 15.67 -5.40
CA LYS A 82 10.87 16.80 -4.48
C LYS A 82 10.26 18.04 -5.13
N GLU A 83 10.44 18.23 -6.44
CA GLU A 83 9.92 19.40 -7.18
C GLU A 83 8.40 19.37 -7.31
N ILE A 84 7.80 18.17 -7.23
CA ILE A 84 6.35 17.96 -7.23
C ILE A 84 5.81 17.63 -5.82
N GLY A 85 6.64 17.76 -4.78
CA GLY A 85 6.23 17.52 -3.39
C GLY A 85 6.18 16.04 -2.97
N TRP A 86 6.76 15.14 -3.76
CA TRP A 86 6.79 13.69 -3.47
C TRP A 86 8.19 13.19 -3.16
N ALA A 87 8.26 11.99 -2.59
CA ALA A 87 9.49 11.22 -2.47
C ALA A 87 9.21 9.74 -2.77
N ALA A 88 10.27 8.96 -2.88
CA ALA A 88 10.23 7.52 -2.99
C ALA A 88 11.20 6.90 -1.98
N VAL A 89 10.81 5.76 -1.42
CA VAL A 89 11.62 4.95 -0.53
C VAL A 89 11.67 3.53 -1.06
N SER A 90 12.81 2.86 -0.85
CA SER A 90 12.89 1.44 -1.15
C SER A 90 12.34 0.64 0.01
N VAL A 91 11.65 -0.46 -0.30
CA VAL A 91 11.24 -1.48 0.69
C VAL A 91 11.69 -2.87 0.25
N ASP A 92 11.59 -3.82 1.18
CA ASP A 92 11.85 -5.24 0.93
C ASP A 92 10.54 -5.96 0.58
N GLY A 93 10.26 -6.06 -0.72
CA GLY A 93 9.04 -6.66 -1.28
C GLY A 93 7.75 -6.05 -0.74
N PHE A 94 6.77 -6.91 -0.44
CA PHE A 94 5.44 -6.51 0.06
C PHE A 94 5.46 -6.01 1.50
N ILE A 95 4.92 -4.83 1.78
CA ILE A 95 4.73 -4.34 3.16
C ILE A 95 3.25 -4.42 3.58
N PRO A 96 2.92 -4.40 4.89
CA PRO A 96 1.53 -4.46 5.34
C PRO A 96 0.65 -3.38 4.67
N PRO A 97 -0.57 -3.69 4.22
CA PRO A 97 -1.40 -2.75 3.46
C PRO A 97 -1.62 -1.39 4.13
N ASN A 98 -1.87 -1.35 5.45
CA ASN A 98 -2.03 -0.09 6.17
C ASN A 98 -0.77 0.78 6.09
N ALA A 99 0.41 0.17 6.21
CA ALA A 99 1.69 0.87 6.13
C ALA A 99 1.96 1.39 4.70
N PHE A 100 1.66 0.58 3.67
CA PHE A 100 1.74 1.00 2.27
C PHE A 100 0.88 2.23 2.00
N MET A 101 -0.39 2.20 2.43
CA MET A 101 -1.30 3.33 2.29
C MET A 101 -0.82 4.55 3.09
N GLU A 102 -0.26 4.34 4.29
CA GLU A 102 0.25 5.43 5.10
C GLU A 102 1.43 6.15 4.44
N PHE A 103 2.36 5.44 3.77
CA PHE A 103 3.42 6.10 2.99
C PHE A 103 2.84 7.07 1.95
N GLN A 104 1.79 6.66 1.23
CA GLN A 104 1.13 7.52 0.24
C GLN A 104 0.48 8.75 0.87
N ALA A 105 -0.09 8.63 2.08
CA ALA A 105 -0.66 9.75 2.84
C ALA A 105 0.37 10.87 3.12
N TYR A 106 1.65 10.50 3.20
CA TYR A 106 2.79 11.41 3.40
C TYR A 106 3.53 11.77 2.09
N ASN A 107 2.90 11.55 0.94
CA ASN A 107 3.49 11.80 -0.38
C ASN A 107 4.77 10.99 -0.64
N VAL A 108 4.82 9.76 -0.13
CA VAL A 108 5.96 8.86 -0.32
C VAL A 108 5.53 7.62 -1.08
N LEU A 109 6.17 7.37 -2.22
CA LEU A 109 6.06 6.13 -2.97
C LEU A 109 6.91 5.05 -2.35
N VAL A 110 6.34 3.86 -2.28
CA VAL A 110 7.02 2.65 -1.85
C VAL A 110 7.46 1.92 -3.11
N ILE A 111 8.76 1.67 -3.25
CA ILE A 111 9.32 1.01 -4.42
C ILE A 111 10.01 -0.28 -3.99
N ALA A 112 9.53 -1.41 -4.50
CA ALA A 112 10.23 -2.68 -4.42
C ALA A 112 11.57 -2.57 -5.16
N SER A 113 12.66 -2.99 -4.51
CA SER A 113 13.99 -2.96 -5.11
C SER A 113 14.24 -4.09 -6.09
N ASP A 114 13.44 -5.14 -6.07
CA ASP A 114 13.64 -6.32 -6.90
C ASP A 114 13.42 -6.00 -8.38
N MET A 115 14.04 -6.78 -9.27
CA MET A 115 13.95 -6.61 -10.71
C MET A 115 13.63 -7.95 -11.34
N ARG A 116 12.58 -8.01 -12.16
CA ARG A 116 12.19 -9.24 -12.86
C ARG A 116 13.33 -9.80 -13.70
N THR A 117 13.34 -11.12 -13.86
CA THR A 117 14.34 -11.83 -14.67
C THR A 117 14.03 -11.75 -16.17
N ILE A 118 15.02 -12.10 -17.01
CA ILE A 118 14.85 -12.20 -18.47
C ILE A 118 13.74 -13.18 -18.88
N ASN A 119 13.39 -14.15 -18.03
CA ASN A 119 12.36 -15.15 -18.32
C ASN A 119 10.94 -14.66 -17.98
N HIS A 120 10.81 -13.57 -17.20
CA HIS A 120 9.53 -13.02 -16.74
C HIS A 120 9.28 -11.62 -17.31
N ILE A 121 9.83 -11.31 -18.50
CA ILE A 121 9.71 -9.97 -19.11
C ILE A 121 8.26 -9.57 -19.37
N GLU A 122 7.47 -10.49 -19.94
CA GLU A 122 6.09 -10.19 -20.36
C GLU A 122 5.14 -10.03 -19.18
N TYR A 123 5.39 -10.74 -18.08
CA TYR A 123 4.58 -10.70 -16.87
C TYR A 123 5.39 -11.23 -15.67
N THR A 124 5.30 -10.54 -14.53
CA THR A 124 5.75 -11.03 -13.22
C THR A 124 4.57 -10.95 -12.23
N PRO A 125 4.36 -11.99 -11.40
CA PRO A 125 3.33 -11.97 -10.36
C PRO A 125 3.72 -11.10 -9.14
N ALA A 126 4.95 -10.61 -9.07
CA ALA A 126 5.47 -9.79 -7.98
C ALA A 126 5.73 -8.35 -8.44
N PRO A 127 5.39 -7.33 -7.64
CA PRO A 127 5.80 -5.95 -7.93
C PRO A 127 7.32 -5.83 -7.93
N ASP A 128 7.87 -5.34 -9.03
CA ASP A 128 9.30 -5.09 -9.20
C ASP A 128 9.56 -3.58 -9.43
N ILE A 129 10.83 -3.19 -9.54
CA ILE A 129 11.20 -1.80 -9.74
C ILE A 129 10.63 -1.21 -11.03
N ILE A 130 10.37 -2.02 -12.08
CA ILE A 130 9.68 -1.56 -13.28
C ILE A 130 8.23 -1.20 -12.93
N HIS A 131 7.50 -2.10 -12.27
CA HIS A 131 6.12 -1.85 -11.87
C HIS A 131 6.00 -0.58 -11.03
N GLU A 132 6.84 -0.46 -10.01
CA GLU A 132 6.75 0.63 -9.04
C GLU A 132 7.27 1.96 -9.60
N ALA A 133 8.47 1.96 -10.20
CA ALA A 133 9.03 3.19 -10.73
C ALA A 133 8.32 3.58 -12.02
N ALA A 134 8.22 2.70 -13.02
CA ALA A 134 7.71 3.06 -14.35
C ALA A 134 6.19 2.96 -14.49
N GLY A 135 5.49 2.22 -13.63
CA GLY A 135 4.04 2.16 -13.60
C GLY A 135 3.43 3.32 -12.79
N HIS A 136 3.73 3.39 -11.49
CA HIS A 136 3.11 4.34 -10.55
C HIS A 136 3.65 5.76 -10.66
N ALA A 137 4.98 5.92 -10.64
CA ALA A 137 5.57 7.25 -10.49
C ALA A 137 5.16 8.25 -11.58
N PRO A 138 5.12 7.92 -12.89
CA PRO A 138 4.88 8.90 -13.94
C PRO A 138 3.55 9.66 -13.80
N ILE A 139 2.48 8.97 -13.41
CA ILE A 139 1.14 9.58 -13.34
C ILE A 139 1.06 10.57 -12.16
N ILE A 140 1.85 10.38 -11.11
CA ILE A 140 1.92 11.29 -9.94
C ILE A 140 2.43 12.69 -10.31
N ALA A 141 3.08 12.85 -11.46
CA ALA A 141 3.40 14.18 -11.97
C ALA A 141 2.16 15.02 -12.32
N ASN A 142 0.97 14.41 -12.40
CA ASN A 142 -0.32 15.09 -12.48
C ASN A 142 -0.82 15.45 -11.06
N PRO A 143 -0.99 16.76 -10.74
CA PRO A 143 -1.40 17.19 -9.40
C PRO A 143 -2.75 16.64 -8.91
N GLU A 144 -3.73 16.44 -9.79
CA GLU A 144 -5.04 15.90 -9.39
C GLU A 144 -4.92 14.43 -8.99
N TYR A 145 -4.18 13.64 -9.78
CA TYR A 145 -3.91 12.24 -9.44
C TYR A 145 -3.05 12.11 -8.17
N ALA A 146 -2.05 12.96 -8.01
CA ALA A 146 -1.23 13.01 -6.80
C ALA A 146 -2.09 13.29 -5.56
N GLU A 147 -2.99 14.26 -5.61
CA GLU A 147 -3.88 14.56 -4.50
C GLU A 147 -4.86 13.40 -4.23
N TYR A 148 -5.40 12.77 -5.28
CA TYR A 148 -6.19 11.55 -5.16
C TYR A 148 -5.41 10.45 -4.42
N LEU A 149 -4.18 10.15 -4.83
CA LEU A 149 -3.36 9.10 -4.23
C LEU A 149 -3.00 9.40 -2.77
N ARG A 150 -2.65 10.65 -2.46
CA ARG A 150 -2.40 11.12 -1.09
C ARG A 150 -3.64 10.90 -0.22
N ARG A 151 -4.81 11.31 -0.71
CA ARG A 151 -6.09 11.17 -0.01
C ARG A 151 -6.52 9.71 0.12
N PHE A 152 -6.24 8.89 -0.88
CA PHE A 152 -6.46 7.45 -0.86
C PHE A 152 -5.63 6.81 0.25
N GLY A 153 -4.36 7.17 0.37
CA GLY A 153 -3.48 6.74 1.46
C GLY A 153 -3.99 7.12 2.85
N GLU A 154 -4.47 8.35 3.03
CA GLU A 154 -5.04 8.81 4.31
C GLU A 154 -6.25 7.99 4.76
N ILE A 155 -7.16 7.67 3.84
CA ILE A 155 -8.36 6.89 4.12
C ILE A 155 -7.99 5.41 4.29
N GLY A 156 -7.15 4.88 3.39
CA GLY A 156 -6.75 3.49 3.35
C GLY A 156 -5.94 3.06 4.57
N SER A 157 -5.00 3.89 5.04
CA SER A 157 -4.20 3.60 6.24
C SER A 157 -5.04 3.42 7.51
N LYS A 158 -6.24 4.01 7.54
CA LYS A 158 -7.20 3.95 8.64
C LYS A 158 -8.33 2.94 8.44
N ALA A 159 -8.39 2.25 7.29
CA ALA A 159 -9.41 1.26 7.00
C ALA A 159 -9.26 0.04 7.93
N ILE A 160 -10.38 -0.44 8.49
CA ILE A 160 -10.36 -1.56 9.42
C ILE A 160 -10.24 -2.87 8.63
N SER A 161 -9.18 -3.63 8.90
CA SER A 161 -8.98 -4.97 8.36
C SER A 161 -9.69 -6.03 9.21
N SER A 162 -10.05 -7.16 8.59
CA SER A 162 -10.39 -8.38 9.29
C SER A 162 -9.13 -9.18 9.63
N ALA A 163 -9.24 -10.17 10.53
CA ALA A 163 -8.14 -11.08 10.83
C ALA A 163 -7.70 -11.89 9.58
N LYS A 164 -8.65 -12.27 8.71
CA LYS A 164 -8.37 -13.03 7.48
C LYS A 164 -7.60 -12.23 6.42
N ASP A 165 -7.75 -10.90 6.41
CA ASP A 165 -6.98 -10.06 5.48
C ASP A 165 -5.47 -10.15 5.74
N TYR A 166 -5.08 -10.30 7.01
CA TYR A 166 -3.67 -10.47 7.38
C TYR A 166 -3.14 -11.84 6.93
N GLU A 167 -3.92 -12.90 7.10
CA GLU A 167 -3.57 -14.25 6.63
C GLU A 167 -3.39 -14.29 5.11
N MET A 168 -4.29 -13.64 4.37
CA MET A 168 -4.20 -13.48 2.92
C MET A 168 -2.93 -12.74 2.51
N TYR A 169 -2.61 -11.63 3.19
CA TYR A 169 -1.41 -10.85 2.94
C TYR A 169 -0.13 -11.68 3.09
N GLU A 170 0.04 -12.43 4.19
CA GLU A 170 1.23 -13.27 4.40
C GLU A 170 1.31 -14.40 3.36
N ALA A 171 0.17 -14.97 2.93
CA ALA A 171 0.13 -16.00 1.90
C ALA A 171 0.58 -15.47 0.53
N ILE A 172 0.09 -14.29 0.11
CA ILE A 172 0.51 -13.65 -1.15
C ILE A 172 1.99 -13.28 -1.10
N ARG A 173 2.46 -12.72 0.03
CA ARG A 173 3.88 -12.38 0.21
C ARG A 173 4.77 -13.62 0.07
N LEU A 174 4.42 -14.73 0.70
CA LEU A 174 5.17 -15.99 0.57
C LEU A 174 5.20 -16.50 -0.87
N LEU A 175 4.05 -16.53 -1.55
CA LEU A 175 3.96 -16.96 -2.94
C LEU A 175 4.85 -16.09 -3.85
N SER A 176 4.84 -14.78 -3.65
CA SER A 176 5.67 -13.85 -4.41
C SER A 176 7.16 -14.09 -4.21
N ILE A 177 7.61 -14.31 -2.96
CA ILE A 177 9.02 -14.63 -2.67
C ILE A 177 9.44 -15.91 -3.39
N LEU A 178 8.61 -16.95 -3.33
CA LEU A 178 8.93 -18.24 -3.92
C LEU A 178 8.99 -18.21 -5.46
N LYS A 179 8.10 -17.45 -6.12
CA LYS A 179 8.08 -17.34 -7.59
C LYS A 179 9.28 -16.58 -8.17
N GLU A 180 9.88 -15.68 -7.42
CA GLU A 180 11.02 -14.88 -7.87
C GLU A 180 12.38 -15.40 -7.36
N ASP A 181 12.42 -16.35 -6.42
CA ASP A 181 13.66 -17.04 -6.02
C ASP A 181 13.93 -18.22 -6.98
N PRO A 182 15.01 -18.17 -7.80
CA PRO A 182 15.37 -19.26 -8.72
C PRO A 182 15.71 -20.59 -8.03
N ASN A 183 15.92 -20.55 -6.71
CA ASN A 183 16.24 -21.73 -5.90
C ASN A 183 15.00 -22.41 -5.31
N SER A 184 13.81 -21.81 -5.43
CA SER A 184 12.57 -22.39 -4.94
C SER A 184 12.18 -23.63 -5.73
N SER A 185 11.64 -24.64 -5.05
CA SER A 185 11.12 -25.83 -5.73
C SER A 185 9.70 -25.59 -6.27
N GLU A 186 9.36 -26.24 -7.38
CA GLU A 186 7.99 -26.21 -7.94
C GLU A 186 6.94 -26.65 -6.91
N LYS A 187 7.30 -27.59 -6.03
CA LYS A 187 6.42 -28.06 -4.95
C LYS A 187 6.06 -26.94 -3.98
N GLU A 188 7.04 -26.16 -3.52
CA GLU A 188 6.81 -25.04 -2.61
C GLU A 188 5.94 -23.95 -3.25
N ILE A 189 6.18 -23.66 -4.53
CA ILE A 189 5.37 -22.69 -5.29
C ILE A 189 3.91 -23.16 -5.38
N ASN A 190 3.68 -24.44 -5.68
CA ASN A 190 2.33 -25.00 -5.79
C ASN A 190 1.60 -25.01 -4.44
N GLU A 191 2.25 -25.41 -3.35
CA GLU A 191 1.66 -25.38 -2.00
C GLU A 191 1.28 -23.95 -1.56
N ALA A 192 2.14 -22.96 -1.87
CA ALA A 192 1.83 -21.56 -1.59
C ALA A 192 0.68 -21.03 -2.46
N GLN A 193 0.60 -21.45 -3.73
CA GLN A 193 -0.47 -21.10 -4.66
C GLN A 193 -1.82 -21.65 -4.19
N GLU A 194 -1.90 -22.94 -3.84
CA GLU A 194 -3.10 -23.58 -3.31
C GLU A 194 -3.60 -22.89 -2.03
N LYS A 195 -2.68 -22.47 -1.15
CA LYS A 195 -3.03 -21.73 0.06
C LYS A 195 -3.68 -20.37 -0.24
N VAL A 196 -3.16 -19.63 -1.23
CA VAL A 196 -3.75 -18.36 -1.66
C VAL A 196 -5.15 -18.58 -2.22
N GLU A 197 -5.33 -19.58 -3.10
CA GLU A 197 -6.62 -19.92 -3.71
C GLU A 197 -7.65 -20.30 -2.63
N PHE A 198 -7.28 -21.17 -1.69
CA PHE A 198 -8.14 -21.55 -0.58
C PHE A 198 -8.58 -20.33 0.25
N LEU A 199 -7.65 -19.43 0.60
CA LEU A 199 -7.99 -18.24 1.38
C LEU A 199 -8.92 -17.31 0.59
N GLN A 200 -8.73 -17.18 -0.73
CA GLN A 200 -9.55 -16.32 -1.59
C GLN A 200 -11.00 -16.79 -1.62
N GLU A 201 -11.21 -18.11 -1.71
CA GLU A 201 -12.55 -18.72 -1.69
C GLU A 201 -13.23 -18.63 -0.32
N ASN A 202 -12.46 -18.45 0.76
CA ASN A 202 -12.94 -18.51 2.14
C ASN A 202 -12.86 -17.17 2.91
N MET A 203 -12.69 -16.03 2.22
CA MET A 203 -12.61 -14.71 2.86
C MET A 203 -13.89 -14.32 3.61
N GLY A 204 -15.07 -14.60 3.05
CA GLY A 204 -16.36 -14.17 3.59
C GLY A 204 -16.73 -12.73 3.16
N GLU A 205 -17.38 -11.97 4.04
CA GLU A 205 -17.72 -10.56 3.78
C GLU A 205 -16.45 -9.70 3.70
N LEU A 206 -16.43 -8.75 2.77
CA LEU A 206 -15.29 -7.85 2.60
C LEU A 206 -15.17 -6.90 3.79
N SER A 207 -13.97 -6.83 4.36
CA SER A 207 -13.60 -5.77 5.30
C SER A 207 -13.49 -4.41 4.59
N GLU A 208 -13.42 -3.33 5.37
CA GLU A 208 -13.16 -2.00 4.77
C GLU A 208 -11.81 -1.96 4.06
N MET A 209 -10.79 -2.62 4.62
CA MET A 209 -9.50 -2.73 3.96
C MET A 209 -9.59 -3.53 2.66
N ALA A 210 -10.36 -4.63 2.61
CA ALA A 210 -10.54 -5.39 1.38
C ALA A 210 -11.29 -4.57 0.30
N GLN A 211 -12.27 -3.76 0.69
CA GLN A 211 -12.97 -2.85 -0.20
C GLN A 211 -12.07 -1.71 -0.71
N ILE A 212 -11.22 -1.14 0.16
CA ILE A 212 -10.19 -0.17 -0.23
C ILE A 212 -9.19 -0.81 -1.21
N ARG A 213 -8.76 -2.04 -0.96
CA ARG A 213 -7.89 -2.80 -1.87
C ARG A 213 -8.55 -2.97 -3.24
N ASN A 214 -9.85 -3.29 -3.30
CA ASN A 214 -10.58 -3.39 -4.55
C ASN A 214 -10.63 -2.05 -5.29
N LEU A 215 -10.92 -0.95 -4.59
CA LEU A 215 -10.87 0.39 -5.19
C LEU A 215 -9.47 0.70 -5.74
N HIS A 216 -8.41 0.41 -4.99
CA HIS A 216 -7.02 0.62 -5.41
C HIS A 216 -6.69 -0.20 -6.67
N TRP A 217 -7.10 -1.47 -6.68
CA TRP A 217 -6.87 -2.35 -7.83
C TRP A 217 -7.55 -1.82 -9.09
N TRP A 218 -8.83 -1.45 -9.00
CA TRP A 218 -9.59 -0.99 -10.16
C TRP A 218 -9.29 0.46 -10.59
N THR A 219 -8.42 1.17 -9.86
CA THR A 219 -7.96 2.51 -10.21
C THR A 219 -6.45 2.58 -10.39
N VAL A 220 -5.71 2.58 -9.28
CA VAL A 220 -4.27 2.79 -9.23
C VAL A 220 -3.51 1.70 -9.98
N GLU A 221 -3.99 0.45 -9.98
CA GLU A 221 -3.34 -0.66 -10.69
C GLU A 221 -3.87 -0.91 -12.12
N TYR A 222 -5.20 -1.00 -12.26
CA TYR A 222 -5.86 -1.43 -13.51
C TYR A 222 -6.91 -0.40 -14.01
N GLY A 223 -6.72 0.88 -13.68
CA GLY A 223 -7.62 1.95 -14.08
C GLY A 223 -7.45 2.42 -15.51
N LEU A 224 -8.58 2.75 -16.15
CA LEU A 224 -8.69 3.42 -17.43
C LEU A 224 -9.35 4.80 -17.26
N ILE A 225 -9.02 5.75 -18.14
CA ILE A 225 -9.51 7.13 -18.11
C ILE A 225 -10.04 7.59 -19.47
N GLY A 226 -11.11 8.38 -19.52
CA GLY A 226 -11.72 8.89 -20.75
C GLY A 226 -13.14 8.36 -20.96
N THR A 227 -13.52 8.09 -22.21
CA THR A 227 -14.84 7.50 -22.53
C THR A 227 -14.76 5.97 -22.58
N LEU A 228 -15.91 5.29 -22.52
CA LEU A 228 -15.94 3.82 -22.61
C LEU A 228 -15.47 3.30 -23.97
N GLU A 229 -15.72 4.07 -25.02
CA GLU A 229 -15.38 3.73 -26.41
C GLU A 229 -13.92 4.03 -26.76
N ASN A 230 -13.30 5.01 -26.09
CA ASN A 230 -11.91 5.39 -26.34
C ASN A 230 -11.18 5.69 -25.02
N PRO A 231 -10.99 4.65 -24.17
CA PRO A 231 -10.27 4.81 -22.93
C PRO A 231 -8.75 4.94 -23.15
N LYS A 232 -8.08 5.55 -22.18
CA LYS A 232 -6.63 5.63 -22.05
C LYS A 232 -6.16 4.95 -20.77
N ILE A 233 -4.92 4.47 -20.75
CA ILE A 233 -4.34 3.77 -19.60
C ILE A 233 -3.76 4.77 -18.60
N TYR A 234 -4.07 4.60 -17.32
CA TYR A 234 -3.32 5.25 -16.23
C TYR A 234 -2.94 4.29 -15.09
N GLY A 235 -3.56 3.11 -14.98
CA GLY A 235 -3.23 2.13 -13.95
C GLY A 235 -1.83 1.54 -14.12
N ALA A 236 -1.07 1.45 -13.03
CA ALA A 236 0.34 1.08 -13.03
C ALA A 236 0.63 -0.36 -13.48
N GLY A 237 -0.24 -1.33 -13.15
CA GLY A 237 -0.13 -2.71 -13.65
C GLY A 237 -0.17 -2.74 -15.18
N LEU A 238 -1.08 -1.97 -15.78
CA LEU A 238 -1.17 -1.82 -17.24
C LEU A 238 0.00 -1.01 -17.82
N LEU A 239 0.50 0.01 -17.12
CA LEU A 239 1.63 0.84 -17.59
C LEU A 239 2.99 0.14 -17.48
N SER A 240 3.07 -1.00 -16.78
CA SER A 240 4.30 -1.75 -16.57
C SER A 240 4.33 -3.11 -17.27
N SER A 241 3.26 -3.46 -17.99
CA SER A 241 3.08 -4.74 -18.68
C SER A 241 2.58 -4.52 -20.10
N ILE A 242 3.43 -4.78 -21.10
CA ILE A 242 3.07 -4.63 -22.52
C ILE A 242 1.92 -5.57 -22.87
N GLY A 243 2.00 -6.83 -22.42
CA GLY A 243 0.98 -7.84 -22.69
C GLY A 243 -0.38 -7.42 -22.16
N GLU A 244 -0.44 -6.96 -20.90
CA GLU A 244 -1.71 -6.52 -20.30
C GLU A 244 -2.20 -5.19 -20.89
N SER A 245 -1.29 -4.26 -21.22
CA SER A 245 -1.66 -2.99 -21.87
C SER A 245 -2.29 -3.19 -23.25
N ALA A 246 -1.84 -4.20 -24.00
CA ALA A 246 -2.39 -4.54 -25.31
C ALA A 246 -3.68 -5.35 -25.19
N TRP A 247 -3.72 -6.30 -24.24
CA TRP A 247 -4.92 -7.09 -23.93
C TRP A 247 -6.06 -6.21 -23.46
N CYS A 248 -5.79 -5.25 -22.57
CA CYS A 248 -6.81 -4.37 -22.02
C CYS A 248 -7.46 -3.46 -23.06
N MET A 249 -6.89 -3.31 -24.26
CA MET A 249 -7.45 -2.50 -25.33
C MET A 249 -8.27 -3.30 -26.34
N GLN A 250 -8.39 -4.61 -26.16
CA GLN A 250 -9.22 -5.47 -27.02
C GLN A 250 -10.70 -5.37 -26.64
N ASP A 251 -11.59 -5.62 -27.62
CA ASP A 251 -13.04 -5.54 -27.47
C ASP A 251 -13.59 -6.61 -26.50
N GLU A 252 -12.88 -7.72 -26.33
CA GLU A 252 -13.22 -8.80 -25.39
C GLU A 252 -13.18 -8.35 -23.93
N VAL A 253 -12.38 -7.32 -23.60
CA VAL A 253 -12.23 -6.84 -22.22
C VAL A 253 -13.28 -5.77 -21.94
N LYS A 254 -14.32 -6.13 -21.17
CA LYS A 254 -15.44 -5.24 -20.88
C LYS A 254 -15.01 -3.93 -20.20
N LYS A 255 -15.48 -2.80 -20.73
CA LYS A 255 -15.28 -1.46 -20.15
C LYS A 255 -16.52 -1.04 -19.36
N VAL A 256 -16.33 -0.67 -18.10
CA VAL A 256 -17.42 -0.34 -17.18
C VAL A 256 -17.18 1.04 -16.58
N PRO A 257 -18.20 1.90 -16.41
CA PRO A 257 -18.03 3.17 -15.70
C PRO A 257 -17.53 2.98 -14.27
N TYR A 258 -16.53 3.75 -13.86
CA TYR A 258 -16.03 3.74 -12.49
C TYR A 258 -17.04 4.36 -11.53
N THR A 259 -17.46 3.58 -10.54
CA THR A 259 -18.40 3.96 -9.49
C THR A 259 -17.99 3.31 -8.17
N ILE A 260 -18.67 3.68 -7.08
CA ILE A 260 -18.45 3.10 -5.75
C ILE A 260 -18.62 1.56 -5.71
N GLU A 261 -19.36 0.98 -6.66
CA GLU A 261 -19.54 -0.48 -6.73
C GLU A 261 -18.25 -1.24 -7.00
N ALA A 262 -17.22 -0.60 -7.55
CA ALA A 262 -15.90 -1.19 -7.71
C ALA A 262 -15.31 -1.69 -6.38
N ALA A 263 -15.70 -1.10 -5.24
CA ALA A 263 -15.30 -1.56 -3.91
C ALA A 263 -15.75 -3.00 -3.61
N ASN A 264 -16.84 -3.46 -4.24
CA ASN A 264 -17.45 -4.77 -4.00
C ASN A 264 -17.01 -5.82 -5.04
N ILE A 265 -16.18 -5.45 -6.02
CA ILE A 265 -15.72 -6.36 -7.07
C ILE A 265 -14.34 -6.89 -6.71
N ASN A 266 -14.26 -8.18 -6.39
CA ASN A 266 -13.00 -8.88 -6.19
C ASN A 266 -12.27 -9.15 -7.51
N PHE A 267 -10.97 -9.40 -7.42
CA PHE A 267 -10.09 -9.65 -8.55
C PHE A 267 -9.18 -10.85 -8.29
N ASP A 268 -8.69 -11.44 -9.37
CA ASP A 268 -7.68 -12.49 -9.37
C ASP A 268 -6.37 -11.89 -9.90
N ILE A 269 -5.34 -11.86 -9.06
CA ILE A 269 -4.03 -11.30 -9.38
C ILE A 269 -3.26 -12.16 -10.39
N THR A 270 -3.65 -13.42 -10.56
CA THR A 270 -2.92 -14.42 -11.35
C THR A 270 -3.41 -14.56 -12.79
N LYS A 271 -4.48 -13.85 -13.16
CA LYS A 271 -5.14 -13.96 -14.46
C LYS A 271 -5.34 -12.59 -15.10
N PRO A 272 -5.43 -12.53 -16.45
CA PRO A 272 -5.85 -11.31 -17.13
C PRO A 272 -7.22 -10.84 -16.65
N GLN A 273 -7.37 -9.54 -16.47
CA GLN A 273 -8.60 -8.97 -15.90
C GLN A 273 -9.76 -9.05 -16.91
N PRO A 274 -10.93 -9.62 -16.55
CA PRO A 274 -12.04 -9.82 -17.47
C PRO A 274 -12.82 -8.53 -17.76
N GLN A 275 -12.69 -7.54 -16.88
CA GLN A 275 -13.31 -6.23 -17.00
C GLN A 275 -12.40 -5.17 -16.41
N LEU A 276 -12.55 -3.93 -16.86
CA LEU A 276 -11.83 -2.77 -16.33
C LEU A 276 -12.76 -1.57 -16.16
N PHE A 277 -12.42 -0.72 -15.20
CA PHE A 277 -13.20 0.46 -14.89
C PHE A 277 -12.62 1.71 -15.56
N VAL A 278 -13.50 2.52 -16.13
CA VAL A 278 -13.16 3.76 -16.83
C VAL A 278 -13.69 4.94 -16.02
N THR A 279 -12.79 5.80 -15.56
CA THR A 279 -13.12 7.10 -14.96
C THR A 279 -13.15 8.18 -16.04
N PRO A 280 -14.06 9.17 -16.01
CA PRO A 280 -14.03 10.27 -16.98
C PRO A 280 -12.78 11.15 -16.82
N ASP A 281 -12.38 11.41 -15.57
CA ASP A 281 -11.23 12.23 -15.19
C ASP A 281 -10.70 11.83 -13.80
N PHE A 282 -9.61 12.46 -13.33
CA PHE A 282 -9.04 12.20 -12.01
C PHE A 282 -9.86 12.82 -10.86
N ALA A 283 -10.61 13.90 -11.11
CA ALA A 283 -11.50 14.48 -10.11
C ALA A 283 -12.63 13.50 -9.71
N HIS A 284 -13.15 12.72 -10.67
CA HIS A 284 -14.14 11.68 -10.41
C HIS A 284 -13.60 10.53 -9.55
N LEU A 285 -12.29 10.21 -9.64
CA LEU A 285 -11.67 9.26 -8.71
C LEU A 285 -11.79 9.73 -7.25
N SER A 286 -11.49 11.01 -7.02
CA SER A 286 -11.61 11.64 -5.71
C SER A 286 -13.07 11.67 -5.23
N LEU A 287 -14.01 11.97 -6.11
CA LEU A 287 -15.44 11.95 -5.79
C LEU A 287 -15.89 10.56 -5.29
N VAL A 288 -15.54 9.49 -6.02
CA VAL A 288 -15.93 8.13 -5.65
C VAL A 288 -15.26 7.69 -4.34
N LEU A 289 -13.99 8.02 -4.14
CA LEU A 289 -13.29 7.76 -2.88
C LEU A 289 -13.97 8.46 -1.69
N GLU A 290 -14.37 9.71 -1.85
CA GLU A 290 -15.06 10.48 -0.81
C GLU A 290 -16.47 9.93 -0.53
N GLN A 291 -17.19 9.49 -1.57
CA GLN A 291 -18.46 8.77 -1.41
C GLN A 291 -18.28 7.46 -0.63
N PHE A 292 -17.20 6.73 -0.89
CA PHE A 292 -16.88 5.50 -0.17
C PHE A 292 -16.50 5.78 1.29
N ALA A 293 -15.63 6.76 1.54
CA ALA A 293 -15.22 7.17 2.87
C ALA A 293 -16.41 7.63 3.74
N ASN A 294 -17.43 8.25 3.15
CA ASN A 294 -18.68 8.61 3.83
C ASN A 294 -19.50 7.40 4.32
N LYS A 295 -19.21 6.19 3.82
CA LYS A 295 -19.82 4.94 4.30
C LYS A 295 -18.93 4.19 5.31
N MET A 296 -17.66 4.54 5.41
CA MET A 296 -16.69 3.88 6.29
C MET A 296 -16.86 4.28 7.75
N ALA A 297 -16.41 3.39 8.65
CA ALA A 297 -16.40 3.57 10.10
C ALA A 297 -15.62 4.82 10.52
N ILE A 298 -14.59 5.22 9.78
CA ILE A 298 -13.82 6.44 10.05
C ILE A 298 -14.68 7.72 10.02
N ARG A 299 -15.82 7.75 9.31
CA ARG A 299 -16.75 8.89 9.28
C ARG A 299 -18.12 8.62 9.91
N LYS A 300 -18.42 7.35 10.19
CA LYS A 300 -19.72 6.93 10.71
C LYS A 300 -19.68 6.49 12.17
N GLY A 301 -18.55 5.98 12.64
CA GLY A 301 -18.40 5.42 13.98
C GLY A 301 -19.51 4.42 14.31
N GLY A 302 -20.17 4.66 15.43
CA GLY A 302 -21.32 3.88 15.92
C GLY A 302 -21.00 2.42 16.20
N LEU A 303 -22.05 1.62 16.43
CA LEU A 303 -21.93 0.20 16.80
C LEU A 303 -21.20 -0.62 15.74
N LYS A 304 -21.53 -0.41 14.45
CA LYS A 304 -20.86 -1.12 13.36
C LYS A 304 -19.36 -0.83 13.33
N GLY A 305 -18.93 0.40 13.59
CA GLY A 305 -17.51 0.76 13.66
C GLY A 305 -16.79 0.02 14.78
N VAL A 306 -17.36 0.03 15.99
CA VAL A 306 -16.78 -0.69 17.15
C VAL A 306 -16.76 -2.20 16.90
N GLN A 307 -17.82 -2.79 16.32
CA GLN A 307 -17.86 -4.21 16.01
C GLN A 307 -16.79 -4.61 14.98
N LYS A 308 -16.51 -3.76 13.98
CA LYS A 308 -15.40 -3.99 13.04
C LYS A 308 -14.06 -4.03 13.78
N LEU A 309 -13.83 -3.12 14.72
CA LEU A 309 -12.63 -3.12 15.56
C LEU A 309 -12.51 -4.39 16.40
N ILE A 310 -13.60 -4.83 17.04
CA ILE A 310 -13.62 -6.09 17.82
C ILE A 310 -13.27 -7.28 16.91
N ASN A 311 -13.90 -7.37 15.73
CA ASN A 311 -13.67 -8.46 14.79
C ASN A 311 -12.25 -8.45 14.20
N SER A 312 -11.62 -7.27 14.12
CA SER A 312 -10.24 -7.14 13.63
C SER A 312 -9.21 -7.79 14.56
N LYS A 313 -9.50 -7.84 15.87
CA LYS A 313 -8.56 -8.24 16.94
C LYS A 313 -7.25 -7.44 16.98
N ASN A 314 -7.18 -6.33 16.23
CA ASN A 314 -6.02 -5.49 16.10
C ASN A 314 -6.20 -4.20 16.91
N LEU A 315 -5.11 -3.46 17.08
CA LEU A 315 -5.15 -2.11 17.62
C LEU A 315 -6.00 -1.21 16.71
N GLY A 316 -6.96 -0.53 17.32
CA GLY A 316 -7.76 0.47 16.66
C GLY A 316 -8.08 1.62 17.59
N THR A 317 -8.83 2.58 17.05
CA THR A 317 -9.22 3.78 17.76
C THR A 317 -10.68 4.10 17.50
N ILE A 318 -11.38 4.54 18.53
CA ILE A 318 -12.66 5.24 18.39
C ILE A 318 -12.48 6.71 18.76
N GLU A 319 -13.26 7.58 18.12
CA GLU A 319 -13.37 8.99 18.51
C GLU A 319 -14.80 9.26 18.99
N LEU A 320 -14.91 9.92 20.14
CA LEU A 320 -16.18 10.32 20.73
C LEU A 320 -16.60 11.72 20.25
N SER A 321 -17.85 12.10 20.46
CA SER A 321 -18.38 13.45 20.14
C SER A 321 -17.60 14.61 20.76
N THR A 322 -16.88 14.36 21.86
CA THR A 322 -15.96 15.31 22.48
C THR A 322 -14.66 15.52 21.68
N GLY A 323 -14.33 14.64 20.74
CA GLY A 323 -13.02 14.54 20.11
C GLY A 323 -11.99 13.80 20.98
N LEU A 324 -12.43 13.18 22.08
CA LEU A 324 -11.60 12.24 22.83
C LEU A 324 -11.46 10.95 22.03
N GLN A 325 -10.24 10.48 21.89
CA GLN A 325 -9.87 9.28 21.15
C GLN A 325 -9.43 8.20 22.13
N ILE A 326 -9.92 6.97 21.96
CA ILE A 326 -9.56 5.81 22.78
C ILE A 326 -8.91 4.79 21.85
N SER A 327 -7.62 4.53 22.06
CA SER A 327 -6.82 3.60 21.25
C SER A 327 -6.49 2.34 22.04
N GLY A 328 -6.89 1.17 21.55
CA GLY A 328 -6.66 -0.12 22.22
C GLY A 328 -7.18 -1.30 21.40
N VAL A 329 -7.10 -2.51 21.95
CA VAL A 329 -7.72 -3.70 21.35
C VAL A 329 -9.14 -3.85 21.90
N PHE A 330 -10.15 -3.53 21.09
CA PHE A 330 -11.56 -3.59 21.47
C PHE A 330 -12.02 -5.04 21.59
N THR A 331 -12.73 -5.36 22.67
CA THR A 331 -13.20 -6.73 22.94
C THR A 331 -14.69 -6.81 23.24
N ASN A 332 -15.31 -5.72 23.67
CA ASN A 332 -16.72 -5.71 24.00
C ASN A 332 -17.37 -4.35 23.67
N VAL A 333 -18.63 -4.42 23.28
CA VAL A 333 -19.51 -3.26 23.11
C VAL A 333 -20.91 -3.67 23.56
N ILE A 334 -21.52 -2.86 24.40
CA ILE A 334 -22.93 -3.01 24.78
C ILE A 334 -23.70 -1.95 23.99
N SER A 335 -24.85 -2.34 23.44
CA SER A 335 -25.72 -1.45 22.69
C SER A 335 -27.13 -1.39 23.27
N ASP A 336 -27.81 -0.26 23.06
CA ASP A 336 -29.25 -0.14 23.32
C ASP A 336 -30.10 -0.84 22.25
N GLU A 337 -31.42 -0.84 22.44
CA GLU A 337 -32.41 -1.41 21.50
C GLU A 337 -32.39 -0.74 20.11
N ASN A 338 -31.87 0.50 20.02
CA ASN A 338 -31.76 1.25 18.78
C ASN A 338 -30.42 1.00 18.06
N GLY A 339 -29.53 0.17 18.62
CA GLY A 339 -28.23 -0.14 18.05
C GLY A 339 -27.17 0.96 18.27
N ASN A 340 -27.35 1.82 19.27
CA ASN A 340 -26.33 2.79 19.68
C ASN A 340 -25.38 2.15 20.72
N PRO A 341 -24.05 2.35 20.61
CA PRO A 341 -23.12 1.94 21.67
C PRO A 341 -23.41 2.70 22.96
N ILE A 342 -23.57 1.99 24.06
CA ILE A 342 -23.77 2.54 25.40
C ILE A 342 -22.60 2.25 26.35
N TYR A 343 -21.77 1.26 26.01
CA TYR A 343 -20.54 0.95 26.72
C TYR A 343 -19.54 0.33 25.75
N ILE A 344 -18.26 0.70 25.87
CA ILE A 344 -17.15 0.12 25.11
C ILE A 344 -16.13 -0.47 26.06
N GLN A 345 -15.40 -1.47 25.60
CA GLN A 345 -14.30 -2.06 26.37
C GLN A 345 -13.14 -2.46 25.46
N THR A 346 -11.94 -2.18 25.95
CA THR A 346 -10.66 -2.63 25.41
C THR A 346 -9.96 -3.53 26.41
N THR A 347 -8.99 -4.31 25.93
CA THR A 347 -8.12 -5.16 26.77
C THR A 347 -6.66 -4.89 26.47
N GLY A 348 -5.81 -5.10 27.47
CA GLY A 348 -4.39 -4.79 27.41
C GLY A 348 -4.12 -3.28 27.40
N LYS A 349 -2.99 -2.89 26.81
CA LYS A 349 -2.55 -1.49 26.78
C LYS A 349 -3.53 -0.61 25.99
N THR A 350 -4.03 0.44 26.65
CA THR A 350 -4.90 1.45 26.05
C THR A 350 -4.33 2.85 26.27
N ALA A 351 -4.52 3.74 25.30
CA ALA A 351 -4.15 5.15 25.43
C ALA A 351 -5.35 6.05 25.09
N LEU A 352 -5.51 7.12 25.87
CA LEU A 352 -6.46 8.18 25.58
C LEU A 352 -5.72 9.35 24.92
N SER A 353 -6.31 9.89 23.85
CA SER A 353 -5.71 10.97 23.08
C SER A 353 -6.74 12.05 22.75
N SER A 354 -6.27 13.26 22.48
CA SER A 354 -7.09 14.31 21.88
C SER A 354 -6.29 15.00 20.78
N ARG A 355 -6.89 15.09 19.59
CA ARG A 355 -6.23 15.64 18.38
C ARG A 355 -4.92 14.91 18.06
N ASP A 356 -4.95 13.58 18.07
CA ASP A 356 -3.82 12.71 17.72
C ASP A 356 -2.59 12.91 18.64
N LYS A 357 -2.86 13.32 19.89
CA LYS A 357 -1.87 13.49 20.96
C LYS A 357 -2.35 12.82 22.24
N GLU A 358 -1.50 11.98 22.80
CA GLU A 358 -1.77 11.32 24.08
C GLU A 358 -2.08 12.34 25.19
N LEU A 359 -3.10 12.05 25.99
CA LEU A 359 -3.41 12.83 27.19
C LEU A 359 -2.41 12.50 28.29
N ILE A 360 -1.87 13.55 28.93
CA ILE A 360 -0.92 13.43 30.04
C ILE A 360 -1.56 12.56 31.14
N GLY A 361 -0.90 11.46 31.50
CA GLY A 361 -1.37 10.55 32.56
C GLY A 361 -2.46 9.57 32.13
N HIS A 362 -2.78 9.45 30.84
CA HIS A 362 -3.71 8.45 30.33
C HIS A 362 -3.14 7.68 29.12
N GLY A 363 -1.83 7.47 29.11
CA GLY A 363 -1.15 6.64 28.13
C GLY A 363 -1.19 5.15 28.46
N ILE A 364 -0.47 4.36 27.67
CA ILE A 364 -0.40 2.88 27.81
C ILE A 364 0.18 2.39 29.14
N GLU A 365 0.90 3.25 29.87
CA GLU A 365 1.45 2.95 31.19
C GLU A 365 0.42 3.14 32.31
N ASN A 366 -0.66 3.89 32.04
CA ASN A 366 -1.75 4.13 32.98
C ASN A 366 -2.89 3.12 32.82
N HIS A 367 -3.20 2.73 31.58
CA HIS A 367 -4.25 1.76 31.26
C HIS A 367 -3.64 0.47 30.71
N THR A 368 -3.01 -0.33 31.59
CA THR A 368 -2.23 -1.52 31.19
C THR A 368 -3.08 -2.76 30.90
N GLU A 369 -4.24 -2.89 31.56
CA GLU A 369 -5.09 -4.09 31.48
C GLU A 369 -6.31 -3.93 30.57
N GLY A 370 -6.66 -2.69 30.23
CA GLY A 370 -7.76 -2.33 29.37
C GLY A 370 -8.37 -1.00 29.78
N PHE A 371 -9.45 -0.64 29.11
CA PHE A 371 -10.22 0.57 29.39
C PHE A 371 -11.68 0.31 29.03
N GLY A 372 -12.60 0.70 29.91
CA GLY A 372 -14.03 0.57 29.67
C GLY A 372 -14.77 1.83 30.09
N SER A 373 -15.67 2.31 29.24
CA SER A 373 -16.39 3.56 29.51
C SER A 373 -17.82 3.53 28.99
N PRO A 374 -18.79 4.11 29.73
CA PRO A 374 -20.11 4.41 29.20
C PRO A 374 -20.02 5.42 28.06
N ILE A 375 -20.98 5.34 27.15
CA ILE A 375 -21.22 6.25 26.04
C ILE A 375 -22.68 6.68 26.11
N GLY A 376 -22.96 7.97 25.92
CA GLY A 376 -24.34 8.48 25.89
C GLY A 376 -24.60 9.64 26.83
N LYS A 377 -25.89 9.95 26.98
CA LYS A 377 -26.37 10.98 27.90
C LYS A 377 -26.80 10.37 29.23
N LEU A 378 -26.87 11.23 30.24
CA LEU A 378 -27.47 10.89 31.51
C LEU A 378 -29.00 10.89 31.41
N LYS A 379 -29.63 9.91 32.04
CA LYS A 379 -31.07 9.73 32.08
C LYS A 379 -31.74 10.92 32.74
N GLY A 380 -32.71 11.52 32.04
CA GLY A 380 -33.45 12.68 32.54
C GLY A 380 -32.69 14.01 32.48
N ILE A 381 -31.51 14.06 31.87
CA ILE A 381 -30.70 15.27 31.72
C ILE A 381 -30.54 15.62 30.24
N ASN A 382 -31.05 16.78 29.84
CA ASN A 382 -31.02 17.21 28.43
C ASN A 382 -29.63 17.63 27.95
N ILE A 383 -28.80 18.20 28.84
CA ILE A 383 -27.47 18.71 28.52
C ILE A 383 -26.46 17.56 28.65
N PRO A 384 -25.76 17.15 27.57
CA PRO A 384 -24.68 16.18 27.67
C PRO A 384 -23.57 16.66 28.61
N ILE A 385 -22.94 15.74 29.34
CA ILE A 385 -21.85 16.06 30.30
C ILE A 385 -20.77 16.91 29.64
N GLU A 386 -20.44 16.64 28.37
CA GLU A 386 -19.44 17.39 27.59
C GLU A 386 -19.68 18.91 27.51
N TYR A 387 -20.93 19.38 27.67
CA TYR A 387 -21.28 20.81 27.60
C TYR A 387 -21.68 21.41 28.95
N MET A 388 -21.59 20.66 30.06
CA MET A 388 -21.97 21.16 31.37
C MET A 388 -20.99 22.24 31.86
N SER A 389 -21.55 23.41 32.17
CA SER A 389 -20.84 24.48 32.88
C SER A 389 -20.60 24.07 34.34
N PRO A 390 -19.71 24.77 35.07
CA PRO A 390 -19.54 24.54 36.50
C PRO A 390 -20.85 24.61 37.30
N ARG A 391 -21.79 25.49 36.91
CA ARG A 391 -23.11 25.60 37.54
C ARG A 391 -24.00 24.40 37.25
N ASP A 392 -23.94 23.86 36.03
CA ASP A 392 -24.70 22.67 35.66
C ASP A 392 -24.18 21.46 36.45
N LEU A 393 -22.85 21.30 36.53
CA LEU A 393 -22.22 20.25 37.32
C LEU A 393 -22.61 20.34 38.80
N GLU A 394 -22.59 21.53 39.39
CA GLU A 394 -23.01 21.74 40.78
C GLU A 394 -24.49 21.39 41.00
N ALA A 395 -25.37 21.76 40.06
CA ALA A 395 -26.79 21.43 40.10
C ALA A 395 -27.06 19.91 40.02
N TYR A 396 -26.18 19.16 39.36
CA TYR A 396 -26.21 17.70 39.30
C TYR A 396 -25.28 17.02 40.32
N GLU A 397 -24.71 17.81 41.25
CA GLU A 397 -23.84 17.33 42.32
C GLU A 397 -22.54 16.65 41.86
N ILE A 398 -22.07 16.98 40.65
CA ILE A 398 -20.85 16.42 40.04
C ILE A 398 -19.66 17.36 40.33
N TYR A 399 -19.04 17.25 41.50
CA TYR A 399 -17.83 18.02 41.84
C TYR A 399 -16.88 17.22 42.74
N GLU A 400 -15.62 17.64 42.77
CA GLU A 400 -14.53 16.92 43.44
C GLU A 400 -14.82 16.63 44.92
N GLY A 401 -14.48 15.42 45.34
CA GLY A 401 -14.68 14.90 46.70
C GLY A 401 -16.09 14.42 47.02
N LYS A 402 -17.06 14.54 46.09
CA LYS A 402 -18.42 14.06 46.29
C LYS A 402 -18.65 12.67 45.68
N GLN A 403 -19.41 11.85 46.39
CA GLN A 403 -19.95 10.61 45.85
C GLN A 403 -21.10 10.91 44.89
N ILE A 404 -21.00 10.42 43.66
CA ILE A 404 -22.01 10.58 42.63
C ILE A 404 -22.65 9.23 42.27
N SER A 405 -23.87 9.28 41.76
CA SER A 405 -24.57 8.14 41.16
C SER A 405 -25.17 8.59 39.82
N LEU A 406 -24.47 8.29 38.74
CA LEU A 406 -24.86 8.64 37.38
C LEU A 406 -25.55 7.45 36.72
N GLU A 407 -26.75 7.68 36.16
CA GLU A 407 -27.46 6.69 35.35
C GLU A 407 -27.54 7.22 33.92
N PHE A 408 -27.06 6.44 32.96
CA PHE A 408 -27.11 6.77 31.54
C PHE A 408 -28.45 6.34 30.93
N GLU A 409 -28.88 7.00 29.85
CA GLU A 409 -30.11 6.64 29.12
C GLU A 409 -30.09 5.17 28.66
N GLY A 410 -28.90 4.64 28.35
CA GLY A 410 -28.69 3.23 28.01
C GLY A 410 -28.73 2.26 29.19
N GLY A 411 -28.97 2.72 30.43
CA GLY A 411 -29.06 1.85 31.61
C GLY A 411 -27.74 1.54 32.32
N ILE A 412 -26.60 2.05 31.81
CA ILE A 412 -25.32 1.98 32.54
C ILE A 412 -25.41 2.85 33.80
N LYS A 413 -25.00 2.31 34.94
CA LYS A 413 -24.92 3.03 36.20
C LYS A 413 -23.47 3.14 36.67
N VAL A 414 -23.04 4.34 37.03
CA VAL A 414 -21.70 4.66 37.56
C VAL A 414 -21.87 5.28 38.94
N VAL A 415 -21.29 4.64 39.98
CA VAL A 415 -21.33 5.14 41.36
C VAL A 415 -19.92 5.20 41.91
N GLY A 416 -19.47 6.36 42.38
CA GLY A 416 -18.12 6.53 42.92
C GLY A 416 -17.84 7.96 43.38
N ASP A 417 -16.66 8.18 43.95
CA ASP A 417 -16.25 9.49 44.46
C ASP A 417 -15.43 10.24 43.40
N VAL A 418 -15.82 11.46 43.04
CA VAL A 418 -15.14 12.26 42.02
C VAL A 418 -13.77 12.71 42.51
N ILE A 419 -12.73 12.40 41.75
CA ILE A 419 -11.35 12.86 42.01
C ILE A 419 -11.11 14.17 41.26
N THR A 420 -11.23 14.14 39.94
CA THR A 420 -10.96 15.30 39.08
C THR A 420 -11.61 15.12 37.71
N GLY A 421 -11.60 16.18 36.91
CA GLY A 421 -12.09 16.17 35.53
C GLY A 421 -11.17 16.90 34.57
N THR A 422 -10.96 16.32 33.38
CA THR A 422 -10.13 16.90 32.32
C THR A 422 -11.01 17.62 31.29
N ARG A 423 -10.60 18.81 30.86
CA ARG A 423 -11.32 19.61 29.85
C ARG A 423 -10.44 19.92 28.64
N ASP A 424 -11.08 20.13 27.49
CA ASP A 424 -10.41 20.66 26.30
C ASP A 424 -10.22 22.19 26.38
N LEU A 425 -9.50 22.75 25.39
CA LEU A 425 -9.27 24.20 25.28
C LEU A 425 -10.55 25.04 25.10
N ARG A 426 -11.68 24.42 24.78
CA ARG A 426 -13.00 25.05 24.64
C ARG A 426 -13.86 24.86 25.90
N GLY A 427 -13.32 24.23 26.94
CA GLY A 427 -14.00 23.97 28.20
C GLY A 427 -14.88 22.73 28.22
N ARG A 428 -14.92 21.92 27.14
CA ARG A 428 -15.69 20.68 27.09
C ARG A 428 -15.06 19.63 27.98
N ILE A 429 -15.87 18.90 28.74
CA ILE A 429 -15.40 17.85 29.63
C ILE A 429 -15.05 16.62 28.80
N LEU A 430 -13.80 16.15 28.91
CA LEU A 430 -13.29 14.98 28.20
C LEU A 430 -13.30 13.74 29.09
N LEU A 431 -12.91 13.89 30.35
CA LEU A 431 -12.73 12.78 31.29
C LEU A 431 -13.21 13.18 32.68
N ILE A 432 -13.75 12.22 33.43
CA ILE A 432 -13.97 12.33 34.88
C ILE A 432 -13.35 11.10 35.53
N SER A 433 -12.45 11.31 36.48
CA SER A 433 -11.80 10.22 37.23
C SER A 433 -12.51 10.01 38.57
N LEU A 434 -12.80 8.76 38.91
CA LEU A 434 -13.49 8.36 40.13
C LEU A 434 -12.68 7.34 40.93
N GLN A 435 -12.74 7.41 42.25
CA GLN A 435 -12.28 6.35 43.15
C GLN A 435 -13.47 5.65 43.81
N ASN A 436 -13.22 4.48 44.41
CA ASN A 436 -14.25 3.64 45.02
C ASN A 436 -15.43 3.37 44.06
N CYS A 437 -15.11 3.26 42.76
CA CYS A 437 -16.11 3.32 41.70
C CYS A 437 -16.63 1.92 41.35
N THR A 438 -17.95 1.80 41.20
CA THR A 438 -18.61 0.62 40.63
C THR A 438 -19.36 1.04 39.37
N VAL A 439 -19.16 0.30 38.29
CA VAL A 439 -19.92 0.45 37.04
C VAL A 439 -20.70 -0.82 36.79
N SER A 440 -22.00 -0.71 36.54
CA SER A 440 -22.89 -1.84 36.33
C SER A 440 -23.85 -1.61 35.17
N TYR A 441 -24.24 -2.69 34.52
CA TYR A 441 -25.33 -2.76 33.56
C TYR A 441 -26.24 -3.92 33.94
N GLU A 442 -27.49 -3.64 34.28
CA GLU A 442 -28.42 -4.63 34.85
C GLU A 442 -27.77 -5.38 36.04
N GLU A 443 -27.66 -6.70 35.97
CA GLU A 443 -27.00 -7.53 37.00
C GLU A 443 -25.48 -7.68 36.80
N THR A 444 -24.94 -7.17 35.69
CA THR A 444 -23.52 -7.32 35.33
C THR A 444 -22.68 -6.18 35.88
N ILE A 445 -21.61 -6.50 36.60
CA ILE A 445 -20.61 -5.53 37.04
C ILE A 445 -19.53 -5.39 35.95
N LEU A 446 -19.37 -4.18 35.43
CA LEU A 446 -18.43 -3.81 34.36
C LEU A 446 -17.12 -3.23 34.91
N PHE A 447 -17.14 -2.63 36.11
CA PHE A 447 -15.95 -2.15 36.82
C PHE A 447 -16.16 -2.28 38.33
N LYS A 448 -15.10 -2.70 39.04
CA LYS A 448 -15.11 -2.87 40.49
C LYS A 448 -14.19 -1.88 41.20
N PRO A 449 -14.52 -1.44 42.43
CA PRO A 449 -13.70 -0.53 43.20
C PRO A 449 -12.26 -1.03 43.41
N GLU A 450 -12.08 -2.36 43.52
CA GLU A 450 -10.78 -2.98 43.76
C GLU A 450 -9.83 -2.88 42.55
N TRP A 451 -10.33 -2.52 41.37
CA TRP A 451 -9.53 -2.34 40.16
C TRP A 451 -8.84 -0.97 40.10
N GLY A 452 -9.14 -0.09 41.06
CA GLY A 452 -8.46 1.19 41.23
C GLY A 452 -9.29 2.38 40.75
N VAL A 453 -8.60 3.40 40.21
CA VAL A 453 -9.23 4.61 39.72
C VAL A 453 -9.96 4.31 38.41
N TYR A 454 -11.23 4.72 38.34
CA TYR A 454 -12.05 4.61 37.15
C TYR A 454 -12.01 5.92 36.36
N ASP A 455 -11.37 5.89 35.20
CA ASP A 455 -11.35 7.01 34.27
C ASP A 455 -12.52 6.90 33.28
N MET A 456 -13.54 7.74 33.46
CA MET A 456 -14.73 7.76 32.62
C MET A 456 -14.54 8.72 31.44
N ALA A 457 -14.43 8.15 30.23
CA ALA A 457 -14.42 8.91 28.99
C ALA A 457 -15.80 9.52 28.71
N ILE A 458 -15.83 10.83 28.48
CA ILE A 458 -17.06 11.58 28.22
C ILE A 458 -17.27 11.67 26.71
N GLY A 459 -18.44 11.21 26.28
CA GLY A 459 -18.91 11.32 24.90
C GLY A 459 -20.35 10.87 24.76
N LYS A 460 -21.16 11.68 24.07
CA LYS A 460 -22.54 11.33 23.73
C LYS A 460 -22.61 10.16 22.75
N GLU A 461 -21.70 10.10 21.79
CA GLU A 461 -21.73 9.13 20.70
C GLU A 461 -20.32 8.83 20.18
N VAL A 462 -20.16 7.67 19.54
CA VAL A 462 -18.95 7.30 18.80
C VAL A 462 -19.08 7.83 17.38
N ILE A 463 -18.33 8.87 17.03
CA ILE A 463 -18.41 9.55 15.72
C ILE A 463 -17.44 8.98 14.67
N SER A 464 -16.40 8.27 15.13
CA SER A 464 -15.41 7.64 14.26
C SER A 464 -14.90 6.34 14.88
N ALA A 465 -14.53 5.39 14.03
CA ALA A 465 -13.77 4.19 14.39
C ALA A 465 -12.80 3.84 13.25
N TYR A 466 -11.53 3.59 13.55
CA TYR A 466 -10.50 3.35 12.54
C TYR A 466 -9.34 2.47 13.05
N SER A 467 -8.56 1.91 12.12
CA SER A 467 -7.39 1.09 12.43
C SER A 467 -6.18 1.91 12.90
N GLY A 468 -5.40 1.37 13.83
CA GLY A 468 -4.23 2.03 14.40
C GLY A 468 -4.55 2.98 15.56
N PRO A 469 -3.53 3.50 16.25
CA PRO A 469 -3.71 4.44 17.34
C PRO A 469 -3.98 5.87 16.85
N ALA A 470 -4.51 6.71 17.73
CA ALA A 470 -4.61 8.15 17.51
C ALA A 470 -3.23 8.81 17.54
N ASP A 471 -2.45 8.55 18.60
CA ASP A 471 -1.05 8.99 18.67
C ASP A 471 -0.11 7.81 18.36
N ASN A 472 0.58 7.90 17.22
CA ASN A 472 1.56 6.91 16.78
C ASN A 472 2.74 6.73 17.76
N SER A 473 2.95 7.64 18.70
CA SER A 473 4.00 7.53 19.72
C SER A 473 3.56 6.77 20.97
N SER A 474 2.26 6.59 21.21
CA SER A 474 1.73 5.87 22.37
C SER A 474 2.05 4.37 22.33
N PHE A 475 2.16 3.79 21.14
CA PHE A 475 2.42 2.36 20.96
C PHE A 475 3.78 2.19 20.28
N GLY A 476 4.76 1.67 21.01
CA GLY A 476 6.17 1.67 20.60
C GLY A 476 6.51 0.81 19.37
N ASP A 477 5.69 -0.18 19.01
CA ASP A 477 5.95 -1.07 17.87
C ASP A 477 4.69 -1.31 17.02
N LEU A 478 4.32 -0.31 16.23
CA LEU A 478 3.19 -0.39 15.30
C LEU A 478 3.57 -1.12 14.01
N GLY A 479 2.93 -2.27 13.75
CA GLY A 479 3.11 -3.08 12.54
C GLY A 479 4.33 -4.00 12.61
N LYS A 480 4.11 -5.31 12.68
CA LYS A 480 5.20 -6.30 12.67
C LYS A 480 5.82 -6.35 11.27
N VAL A 481 7.14 -6.22 11.17
CA VAL A 481 7.85 -6.58 9.93
C VAL A 481 7.79 -8.10 9.80
N SER A 482 7.37 -8.62 8.65
CA SER A 482 7.28 -10.06 8.43
C SER A 482 8.65 -10.72 8.70
N GLU A 483 8.63 -11.89 9.34
CA GLU A 483 9.84 -12.63 9.68
C GLU A 483 10.48 -13.28 8.44
N THR A 484 9.68 -13.49 7.38
CA THR A 484 10.11 -14.05 6.10
C THR A 484 10.75 -12.96 5.24
N LYS A 485 12.08 -12.95 5.16
CA LYS A 485 12.85 -12.00 4.33
C LYS A 485 13.09 -12.56 2.93
N THR A 486 13.30 -11.67 1.96
CA THR A 486 13.82 -12.05 0.65
C THR A 486 15.20 -12.69 0.79
N HIS A 487 15.45 -13.73 0.01
CA HIS A 487 16.73 -14.43 -0.01
C HIS A 487 17.70 -13.73 -0.98
N LYS A 488 18.96 -13.65 -0.60
CA LYS A 488 20.00 -13.16 -1.51
C LYS A 488 20.28 -14.19 -2.60
N ILE A 489 20.09 -13.78 -3.85
CA ILE A 489 20.29 -14.67 -5.01
C ILE A 489 21.77 -15.04 -5.13
N ILE A 490 22.04 -16.35 -5.27
CA ILE A 490 23.38 -16.89 -5.49
C ILE A 490 23.52 -17.33 -6.94
N TYR A 491 24.29 -16.57 -7.73
CA TYR A 491 24.56 -16.88 -9.13
C TYR A 491 25.67 -17.91 -9.30
N SER A 492 25.46 -18.84 -10.23
CA SER A 492 26.43 -19.83 -10.70
C SER A 492 27.62 -19.16 -11.42
N ALA A 493 28.71 -19.92 -11.61
CA ALA A 493 29.89 -19.43 -12.33
C ALA A 493 29.57 -19.07 -13.79
N ALA A 494 28.69 -19.85 -14.44
CA ALA A 494 28.29 -19.62 -15.83
C ALA A 494 27.45 -18.34 -15.98
N GLU A 495 26.54 -18.06 -15.03
CA GLU A 495 25.74 -16.81 -15.03
C GLU A 495 26.63 -15.59 -14.83
N LYS A 496 27.60 -15.66 -13.90
CA LYS A 496 28.57 -14.57 -13.71
C LYS A 496 29.39 -14.30 -14.96
N GLU A 497 29.79 -15.35 -15.69
CA GLU A 497 30.47 -15.21 -16.99
C GLU A 497 29.58 -14.48 -18.00
N LEU A 498 28.31 -14.88 -18.13
CA LEU A 498 27.34 -14.22 -19.00
C LEU A 498 27.14 -12.74 -18.62
N TYR A 499 26.99 -12.43 -17.34
CA TYR A 499 26.80 -11.05 -16.88
C TYR A 499 28.00 -10.16 -17.14
N ASN A 500 29.22 -10.71 -17.15
CA ASN A 500 30.40 -9.97 -17.58
C ASN A 500 30.33 -9.59 -19.07
N LEU A 501 29.80 -10.46 -19.93
CA LEU A 501 29.60 -10.13 -21.35
C LEU A 501 28.56 -9.00 -21.51
N TYR A 502 27.47 -9.03 -20.73
CA TYR A 502 26.53 -7.92 -20.67
C TYR A 502 27.19 -6.61 -20.21
N ASP A 503 28.06 -6.68 -19.20
CA ASP A 503 28.77 -5.50 -18.68
C ASP A 503 29.74 -4.91 -19.71
N GLU A 504 30.42 -5.74 -20.50
CA GLU A 504 31.25 -5.27 -21.62
C GLU A 504 30.43 -4.50 -22.66
N VAL A 505 29.28 -5.03 -23.07
CA VAL A 505 28.38 -4.37 -24.04
C VAL A 505 27.81 -3.08 -23.45
N ARG A 506 27.42 -3.09 -22.18
CA ARG A 506 26.96 -1.91 -21.45
C ARG A 506 28.02 -0.81 -21.44
N LYS A 507 29.28 -1.15 -21.11
CA LYS A 507 30.40 -0.19 -21.11
C LYS A 507 30.64 0.40 -22.49
N MET A 508 30.59 -0.42 -23.55
CA MET A 508 30.71 0.08 -24.94
C MET A 508 29.61 1.11 -25.26
N ARG A 509 28.37 0.85 -24.83
CA ARG A 509 27.22 1.74 -25.02
C ARG A 509 27.37 3.06 -24.23
N GLU A 510 27.68 2.98 -22.94
CA GLU A 510 27.81 4.15 -22.06
C GLU A 510 28.99 5.06 -22.45
N GLN A 511 30.11 4.46 -22.85
CA GLN A 511 31.31 5.20 -23.26
C GLN A 511 31.27 5.64 -24.72
N LYS A 512 30.32 5.12 -25.52
CA LYS A 512 30.24 5.32 -26.97
C LYS A 512 31.52 4.90 -27.72
N VAL A 513 32.21 3.89 -27.21
CA VAL A 513 33.41 3.31 -27.81
C VAL A 513 33.10 1.85 -28.16
N VAL A 514 32.71 1.63 -29.40
CA VAL A 514 32.28 0.32 -29.91
C VAL A 514 33.29 -0.20 -30.92
N SER A 515 33.65 -1.47 -30.84
CA SER A 515 34.59 -2.15 -31.74
C SER A 515 33.93 -3.38 -32.35
N GLU A 516 34.01 -3.51 -33.67
CA GLU A 516 33.48 -4.67 -34.39
C GLU A 516 34.12 -5.98 -33.90
N GLU A 517 35.45 -5.99 -33.72
CA GLU A 517 36.19 -7.16 -33.21
C GLU A 517 35.64 -7.65 -31.86
N LYS A 518 35.37 -6.71 -30.94
CA LYS A 518 34.82 -7.05 -29.62
C LYS A 518 33.40 -7.60 -29.72
N ILE A 519 32.54 -6.97 -30.53
CA ILE A 519 31.18 -7.47 -30.78
C ILE A 519 31.21 -8.87 -31.38
N THR A 520 32.06 -9.11 -32.38
CA THR A 520 32.21 -10.43 -33.02
C THR A 520 32.70 -11.48 -32.02
N ASN A 521 33.63 -11.12 -31.12
CA ASN A 521 34.10 -12.03 -30.07
C ASN A 521 32.96 -12.40 -29.11
N ILE A 522 32.23 -11.41 -28.59
CA ILE A 522 31.06 -11.64 -27.70
C ILE A 522 30.02 -12.51 -28.40
N PHE A 523 29.69 -12.22 -29.66
CA PHE A 523 28.75 -13.02 -30.46
C PHE A 523 29.20 -14.48 -30.60
N ASN A 524 30.49 -14.73 -30.83
CA ASN A 524 31.03 -16.09 -30.91
C ASN A 524 30.94 -16.83 -29.57
N GLN A 525 31.21 -16.16 -28.45
CA GLN A 525 31.05 -16.74 -27.12
C GLN A 525 29.59 -17.07 -26.81
N LEU A 526 28.66 -16.18 -27.15
CA LEU A 526 27.21 -16.41 -26.99
C LEU A 526 26.75 -17.66 -27.73
N LYS A 527 27.13 -17.83 -29.00
CA LYS A 527 26.75 -19.01 -29.79
C LYS A 527 27.22 -20.33 -29.18
N ILE A 528 28.40 -20.34 -28.55
CA ILE A 528 29.03 -21.56 -28.03
C ILE A 528 28.54 -21.88 -26.62
N LYS A 529 28.51 -20.89 -25.73
CA LYS A 529 28.30 -21.09 -24.29
C LYS A 529 26.90 -20.70 -23.80
N PHE A 530 26.25 -19.73 -24.46
CA PHE A 530 25.01 -19.11 -23.98
C PHE A 530 23.97 -19.04 -25.10
N SER A 531 23.74 -20.16 -25.77
CA SER A 531 22.94 -20.25 -27.00
C SER A 531 21.45 -19.89 -26.82
N LYS A 532 20.96 -19.77 -25.59
CA LYS A 532 19.59 -19.36 -25.27
C LYS A 532 19.45 -17.85 -24.99
N ASP A 533 20.56 -17.12 -24.84
CA ASP A 533 20.49 -15.70 -24.51
C ASP A 533 20.17 -14.86 -25.75
N TRP A 534 18.91 -14.49 -25.91
CA TRP A 534 18.44 -13.69 -27.05
C TRP A 534 18.66 -12.19 -26.84
N LEU A 535 18.66 -11.71 -25.59
CA LEU A 535 18.69 -10.28 -25.28
C LEU A 535 20.07 -9.67 -25.50
N LEU A 536 21.17 -10.35 -25.13
CA LEU A 536 22.51 -9.85 -25.43
C LEU A 536 22.78 -9.85 -26.93
N ASN A 537 22.26 -10.85 -27.65
CA ASN A 537 22.32 -10.87 -29.11
C ASN A 537 21.59 -9.66 -29.73
N LEU A 538 20.45 -9.25 -29.16
CA LEU A 538 19.73 -8.06 -29.59
C LEU A 538 20.50 -6.76 -29.26
N GLU A 539 21.10 -6.66 -28.06
CA GLU A 539 21.92 -5.52 -27.65
C GLU A 539 23.14 -5.31 -28.55
N ILE A 540 23.88 -6.39 -28.88
CA ILE A 540 25.03 -6.28 -29.79
C ILE A 540 24.60 -6.03 -31.23
N TYR A 541 23.44 -6.53 -31.65
CA TYR A 541 22.89 -6.24 -32.97
C TYR A 541 22.56 -4.74 -33.12
N GLU A 542 21.94 -4.13 -32.11
CA GLU A 542 21.70 -2.68 -32.10
C GLU A 542 23.01 -1.89 -32.25
N LEU A 543 24.04 -2.23 -31.48
CA LEU A 543 25.33 -1.54 -31.57
C LEU A 543 25.99 -1.75 -32.93
N ALA A 544 25.92 -2.96 -33.50
CA ALA A 544 26.43 -3.25 -34.82
C ALA A 544 25.70 -2.44 -35.91
N LEU A 545 24.37 -2.35 -35.82
CA LEU A 545 23.53 -1.59 -36.73
C LEU A 545 23.84 -0.09 -36.68
N GLN A 546 23.95 0.49 -35.49
CA GLN A 546 24.26 1.91 -35.30
C GLN A 546 25.64 2.31 -35.83
N ASN A 547 26.58 1.37 -35.87
CA ASN A 547 27.94 1.61 -36.35
C ASN A 547 28.21 1.04 -37.75
N ASN A 548 27.20 0.46 -38.41
CA ASN A 548 27.29 -0.17 -39.75
C ASN A 548 28.37 -1.27 -39.84
N PHE A 549 28.49 -2.09 -38.80
CA PHE A 549 29.42 -3.22 -38.79
C PHE A 549 28.91 -4.39 -39.63
N LEU A 550 29.82 -5.15 -40.25
CA LEU A 550 29.48 -6.31 -41.10
C LEU A 550 28.88 -7.46 -40.30
N VAL A 551 29.31 -7.61 -39.04
CA VAL A 551 28.80 -8.65 -38.13
C VAL A 551 27.28 -8.58 -37.90
N GLN A 552 26.63 -7.44 -38.17
CA GLN A 552 25.18 -7.27 -38.00
C GLN A 552 24.36 -8.32 -38.76
N THR A 553 24.80 -8.74 -39.96
CA THR A 553 24.09 -9.72 -40.78
C THR A 553 24.10 -11.09 -40.13
N ASP A 554 25.25 -11.50 -39.57
CA ASP A 554 25.37 -12.79 -38.89
C ASP A 554 24.57 -12.83 -37.59
N VAL A 555 24.57 -11.73 -36.84
CA VAL A 555 23.78 -11.61 -35.60
C VAL A 555 22.27 -11.62 -35.91
N LEU A 556 21.83 -10.91 -36.95
CA LEU A 556 20.42 -10.92 -37.38
C LEU A 556 19.95 -12.32 -37.78
N ASN A 557 20.74 -13.04 -38.59
CA ASN A 557 20.43 -14.41 -38.98
C ASN A 557 20.34 -15.33 -37.76
N TYR A 558 21.19 -15.13 -36.76
CA TYR A 558 21.13 -15.89 -35.52
C TYR A 558 19.89 -15.55 -34.68
N LEU A 559 19.52 -14.27 -34.57
CA LEU A 559 18.29 -13.84 -33.91
C LEU A 559 17.04 -14.42 -34.59
N ILE A 560 16.98 -14.41 -35.93
CA ILE A 560 15.90 -15.04 -36.70
C ILE A 560 15.83 -16.54 -36.41
N LYS A 561 16.97 -17.23 -36.32
CA LYS A 561 17.02 -18.64 -35.93
C LYS A 561 16.48 -18.85 -34.51
N LEU A 562 16.80 -17.97 -33.56
CA LEU A 562 16.29 -18.05 -32.19
C LEU A 562 14.76 -17.85 -32.10
N GLN A 563 14.14 -17.19 -33.09
CA GLN A 563 12.67 -17.07 -33.18
C GLN A 563 11.96 -18.40 -33.44
N GLU A 564 12.68 -19.48 -33.78
CA GLU A 564 12.12 -20.84 -33.79
C GLU A 564 11.66 -21.29 -32.38
N ASN A 565 12.29 -20.77 -31.32
CA ASN A 565 11.79 -20.94 -29.97
C ASN A 565 10.57 -20.03 -29.75
N LYS A 566 9.42 -20.64 -29.47
CA LYS A 566 8.16 -19.93 -29.20
C LYS A 566 8.27 -18.94 -28.03
N GLU A 567 9.10 -19.23 -27.04
CA GLU A 567 9.29 -18.36 -25.86
C GLU A 567 9.93 -17.01 -26.23
N TYR A 568 10.88 -17.01 -27.17
CA TYR A 568 11.64 -15.79 -27.51
C TYR A 568 11.12 -15.12 -28.77
N LYS A 569 10.27 -15.80 -29.55
CA LYS A 569 9.78 -15.31 -30.85
C LYS A 569 9.16 -13.91 -30.75
N GLY A 570 8.24 -13.72 -29.80
CA GLY A 570 7.57 -12.43 -29.58
C GLY A 570 8.56 -11.36 -29.15
N LEU A 571 9.41 -11.68 -28.17
CA LEU A 571 10.42 -10.78 -27.60
C LEU A 571 11.44 -10.32 -28.65
N ILE A 572 12.03 -11.24 -29.42
CA ILE A 572 13.00 -10.92 -30.47
C ILE A 572 12.34 -10.07 -31.55
N LYS A 573 11.13 -10.43 -31.98
CA LYS A 573 10.40 -9.66 -33.01
C LYS A 573 10.18 -8.22 -32.56
N ASN A 574 9.64 -8.05 -31.36
CA ASN A 574 9.39 -6.74 -30.76
C ASN A 574 10.66 -5.91 -30.66
N GLY A 575 11.78 -6.52 -30.25
CA GLY A 575 13.09 -5.89 -30.23
C GLY A 575 13.58 -5.43 -31.60
N LEU A 576 13.42 -6.25 -32.64
CA LEU A 576 13.80 -5.89 -34.01
C LEU A 576 12.90 -4.79 -34.59
N ASP A 577 11.61 -4.80 -34.25
CA ASP A 577 10.65 -3.76 -34.63
C ASP A 577 11.01 -2.40 -34.00
N LEU A 578 11.44 -2.38 -32.72
CA LEU A 578 11.97 -1.17 -32.07
C LEU A 578 13.19 -0.59 -32.81
N LEU A 579 14.04 -1.46 -33.35
CA LEU A 579 15.21 -1.08 -34.15
C LEU A 579 14.86 -0.71 -35.59
N LYS A 580 13.58 -0.75 -35.97
CA LYS A 580 13.04 -0.45 -37.31
C LYS A 580 13.65 -1.31 -38.42
N VAL A 581 13.92 -2.58 -38.11
CA VAL A 581 14.44 -3.54 -39.09
C VAL A 581 13.28 -4.10 -39.91
N ASN A 582 13.27 -3.83 -41.23
CA ASN A 582 12.33 -4.50 -42.13
C ASN A 582 12.79 -5.95 -42.35
N LEU A 583 12.14 -6.90 -41.66
CA LEU A 583 12.32 -8.32 -41.93
C LEU A 583 11.75 -8.66 -43.33
N PRO A 584 12.44 -9.47 -44.15
CA PRO A 584 11.82 -10.03 -45.36
C PRO A 584 10.60 -10.85 -44.94
N GLN A 585 9.45 -10.61 -45.56
CA GLN A 585 8.27 -11.46 -45.36
C GLN A 585 8.64 -12.89 -45.76
N LEU A 586 8.59 -13.82 -44.79
CA LEU A 586 8.70 -15.26 -45.01
C LEU A 586 7.39 -15.81 -45.59
#